data_AF-A0A3Q7IKT5-F1
#
_entry.id   AF-A0A3Q7IKT5-F1
#
_cell.length_a   1.000
_cell.length_b   1.000
_cell.length_c   1.000
_cell.angle_alpha   90.00
_cell.angle_beta   90.00
_cell.angle_gamma   90.00
#
_symmetry.space_group_name_H-M   'P 1'
#
loop_
_entity.id
_entity.type
_entity.pdbx_description
1 polymer ?
#
loop_
_entity_poly.entity_id
_entity_poly.type
_entity_poly.pdbx_seq_one_letter_code
_entity_poly.pdbx_strand_id
1 'polypeptide(L)'
;MEELSRSTAVEMETTIDAINDDLLHNILSRLPALACANAACDAVNEAVDKVLSKPIRPQFAIASVGPSFSLQQAHQLITGKLGSRIPIVTLISQGIFGCNAVDDEFKEVQWQFIENDEDHPDHVNENHGVLLTVGFLPGLKVSLIPLLSKTRGTQALMIDELVRNIRECSSSVSGSASPVAILLFSDHETDMKPVLQKLDYAFCQETVIVGEGGSQFLYQGEAAVDHSNDAEYSSAAVALSFLRDTGNPPGVGETQFHVVLAPGMAQIGPTYKAVAVRERPRDFSTWLTAKREAQVESLDGLTMFDQIYDEYGGDLYCSALYIGVSKRRKCSIGKEKASWIYLQEFHEVLRGDEEYLYVNGVGIRSGDSFQFYLANANATRDSCNNASNNITRLKRDLDHQNAGCSTYKKSVFGCLMFSCCGRGEFFLQPILDCSPFVDNFPGITFSGTFSAAEIARGDLSQYGPVSEERSSLRCCLHVYSTVYLIMSFTPASPST
;
A
#
# COMPACT_ATOMS: atom_id res chain seq x y z
N MET A 1 59.99 -27.18 -34.44
CA MET A 1 60.43 -26.39 -33.28
C MET A 1 59.77 -25.03 -33.44
N GLU A 2 58.49 -24.97 -33.09
CA GLU A 2 57.60 -23.81 -33.24
C GLU A 2 56.84 -23.75 -31.92
N GLU A 3 57.09 -22.72 -31.11
CA GLU A 3 56.28 -22.40 -29.94
C GLU A 3 55.76 -20.97 -30.09
N LEU A 4 54.45 -20.88 -30.30
CA LEU A 4 53.67 -19.64 -30.23
C LEU A 4 53.57 -19.18 -28.76
N SER A 5 53.98 -17.94 -28.49
CA SER A 5 53.60 -17.24 -27.26
C SER A 5 52.24 -16.57 -27.45
N ARG A 6 51.20 -17.12 -26.82
CA ARG A 6 49.91 -16.45 -26.62
C ARG A 6 50.02 -15.54 -25.40
N SER A 7 49.91 -14.23 -25.61
CA SER A 7 49.62 -13.27 -24.55
C SER A 7 48.12 -13.28 -24.30
N THR A 8 47.70 -13.87 -23.18
CA THR A 8 46.34 -13.79 -22.66
C THR A 8 46.21 -12.55 -21.80
N ALA A 9 45.39 -11.59 -22.24
CA ALA A 9 44.87 -10.54 -21.39
C ALA A 9 44.05 -11.18 -20.27
N VAL A 10 44.44 -10.94 -19.02
CA VAL A 10 43.64 -11.29 -17.85
C VAL A 10 42.54 -10.24 -17.75
N GLU A 11 41.33 -10.60 -18.18
CA GLU A 11 40.12 -9.88 -17.77
C GLU A 11 39.98 -10.04 -16.26
N MET A 12 40.13 -8.93 -15.55
CA MET A 12 39.92 -8.84 -14.12
C MET A 12 38.40 -8.77 -13.92
N GLU A 13 37.74 -9.92 -13.77
CA GLU A 13 36.38 -10.00 -13.24
C GLU A 13 36.37 -9.37 -11.85
N THR A 14 35.86 -8.15 -11.75
CA THR A 14 35.53 -7.54 -10.47
C THR A 14 34.32 -8.26 -9.91
N THR A 15 34.56 -9.24 -9.04
CA THR A 15 33.54 -9.87 -8.20
C THR A 15 32.84 -8.79 -7.36
N ILE A 16 31.52 -8.92 -7.23
CA ILE A 16 30.63 -8.07 -6.41
C ILE A 16 31.08 -8.04 -4.93
N ASP A 17 31.92 -8.98 -4.51
CA ASP A 17 32.49 -9.11 -3.17
C ASP A 17 33.34 -7.91 -2.70
N ALA A 18 33.71 -6.98 -3.61
CA ALA A 18 34.46 -5.77 -3.29
C ALA A 18 33.61 -4.49 -3.17
N ILE A 19 32.27 -4.59 -3.15
CA ILE A 19 31.41 -3.44 -2.83
C ILE A 19 31.53 -3.16 -1.34
N ASN A 20 32.29 -2.12 -0.97
CA ASN A 20 32.39 -1.62 0.41
C ASN A 20 30.99 -1.45 1.02
N ASP A 21 30.82 -1.74 2.32
CA ASP A 21 29.55 -1.56 3.05
C ASP A 21 28.97 -0.16 2.84
N ASP A 22 29.82 0.88 2.72
CA ASP A 22 29.40 2.24 2.41
C ASP A 22 28.74 2.38 1.04
N LEU A 23 29.23 1.64 0.04
CA LEU A 23 28.70 1.66 -1.33
C LEU A 23 27.38 0.86 -1.40
N LEU A 24 27.30 -0.27 -0.71
CA LEU A 24 26.07 -1.05 -0.54
C LEU A 24 24.99 -0.24 0.18
N HIS A 25 25.35 0.45 1.26
CA HIS A 25 24.44 1.36 1.97
C HIS A 25 24.02 2.52 1.06
N ASN A 26 24.93 3.15 0.31
CA ASN A 26 24.60 4.23 -0.64
C ASN A 26 23.76 3.77 -1.85
N ILE A 27 23.72 2.47 -2.17
CA ILE A 27 22.91 1.90 -3.25
C ILE A 27 21.53 1.48 -2.70
N LEU A 28 21.49 0.91 -1.50
CA LEU A 28 20.29 0.40 -0.86
C LEU A 28 19.44 1.51 -0.20
N SER A 29 20.07 2.47 0.46
CA SER A 29 19.38 3.50 1.27
C SER A 29 19.13 4.79 0.49
N ARG A 30 18.84 4.74 -0.81
CA ARG A 30 18.64 5.98 -1.57
C ARG A 30 17.34 6.66 -1.22
N LEU A 31 17.49 7.90 -0.74
CA LEU A 31 16.42 8.72 -0.24
C LEU A 31 15.40 9.00 -1.36
N PRO A 32 14.12 8.77 -1.12
CA PRO A 32 13.05 9.38 -1.90
C PRO A 32 13.20 10.90 -1.76
N ALA A 33 13.01 11.61 -2.86
CA ALA A 33 13.17 13.06 -2.88
C ALA A 33 11.82 13.75 -2.97
N LEU A 34 11.57 14.66 -2.04
CA LEU A 34 10.40 15.51 -2.00
C LEU A 34 10.79 16.92 -2.47
N ALA A 35 10.12 17.43 -3.50
CA ALA A 35 10.33 18.78 -4.00
C ALA A 35 8.99 19.53 -4.05
N CYS A 36 8.98 20.74 -3.52
CA CYS A 36 7.82 21.64 -3.54
C CYS A 36 8.23 22.91 -4.28
N ALA A 37 7.74 23.07 -5.51
CA ALA A 37 7.95 24.24 -6.34
C ALA A 37 6.62 24.62 -7.00
N ASN A 38 6.44 25.89 -7.41
CA ASN A 38 5.18 26.32 -8.03
C ASN A 38 4.96 25.73 -9.44
N ALA A 39 6.04 25.32 -10.13
CA ALA A 39 5.97 24.70 -11.44
C ALA A 39 6.31 23.21 -11.37
N ALA A 40 5.52 22.39 -12.06
CA ALA A 40 5.73 20.94 -12.11
C ALA A 40 7.10 20.57 -12.70
N CYS A 41 7.58 21.32 -13.70
CA CYS A 41 8.90 21.09 -14.27
C CYS A 41 10.02 21.27 -13.26
N ASP A 42 9.93 22.29 -12.41
CA ASP A 42 10.96 22.62 -11.44
C ASP A 42 10.95 21.58 -10.31
N ALA A 43 9.77 21.26 -9.76
CA ALA A 43 9.62 20.23 -8.74
C ALA A 43 10.10 18.84 -9.24
N VAL A 44 9.73 18.45 -10.46
CA VAL A 44 10.20 17.17 -11.04
C VAL A 44 11.71 17.20 -11.26
N ASN A 45 12.28 18.28 -11.79
CA ASN A 45 13.72 18.37 -12.01
C ASN A 45 14.49 18.29 -10.69
N GLU A 46 14.08 19.04 -9.66
CA GLU A 46 14.70 18.99 -8.34
C GLU A 46 14.66 17.58 -7.74
N ALA A 47 13.51 16.91 -7.79
CA ALA A 47 13.36 15.55 -7.27
C ALA A 47 14.21 14.54 -8.06
N VAL A 48 14.19 14.60 -9.40
CA VAL A 48 14.98 13.71 -10.27
C VAL A 48 16.48 13.94 -10.07
N ASP A 49 16.93 15.19 -10.10
CA ASP A 49 18.34 15.54 -9.97
C ASP A 49 18.86 15.11 -8.58
N LYS A 50 18.05 15.23 -7.53
CA LYS A 50 18.39 14.72 -6.20
C LYS A 50 18.58 13.20 -6.20
N VAL A 51 17.62 12.44 -6.73
CA VAL A 51 17.66 10.97 -6.68
C VAL A 51 18.76 10.40 -7.60
N LEU A 52 19.03 11.08 -8.72
CA LEU A 52 20.08 10.73 -9.69
C LEU A 52 21.45 11.37 -9.39
N SER A 53 21.58 12.17 -8.32
CA SER A 53 22.83 12.84 -7.94
C SER A 53 24.00 11.88 -7.68
N LYS A 54 23.70 10.60 -7.43
CA LYS A 54 24.66 9.51 -7.29
C LYS A 54 24.35 8.41 -8.35
N PRO A 55 25.27 7.50 -8.71
CA PRO A 55 25.00 6.47 -9.71
C PRO A 55 24.02 5.38 -9.23
N ILE A 56 22.82 5.26 -9.82
CA ILE A 56 21.85 4.18 -9.55
C ILE A 56 21.40 3.57 -10.87
N ARG A 57 21.07 2.27 -10.85
CA ARG A 57 20.35 1.61 -11.94
C ARG A 57 18.93 1.29 -11.46
N PRO A 58 17.95 2.18 -11.70
CA PRO A 58 16.60 1.97 -11.19
C PRO A 58 15.98 0.67 -11.69
N GLN A 59 15.31 -0.05 -10.79
CA GLN A 59 14.45 -1.19 -11.14
C GLN A 59 12.98 -0.78 -11.24
N PHE A 60 12.59 0.29 -10.54
CA PHE A 60 11.26 0.89 -10.60
C PHE A 60 11.32 2.33 -10.08
N ALA A 61 10.27 3.09 -10.35
CA ALA A 61 10.01 4.36 -9.67
C ALA A 61 8.53 4.54 -9.36
N ILE A 62 8.25 5.21 -8.24
CA ILE A 62 6.93 5.65 -7.81
C ILE A 62 7.01 7.15 -7.63
N ALA A 63 6.08 7.89 -8.21
CA ALA A 63 6.01 9.32 -8.08
C ALA A 63 4.63 9.77 -7.59
N SER A 64 4.61 10.50 -6.50
CA SER A 64 3.41 11.01 -5.85
C SER A 64 3.36 12.51 -6.04
N VAL A 65 2.30 13.00 -6.66
CA VAL A 65 2.21 14.37 -7.19
C VAL A 65 1.04 15.08 -6.50
N GLY A 66 1.24 16.35 -6.14
CA GLY A 66 0.18 17.19 -5.60
C GLY A 66 -0.91 17.49 -6.63
N PRO A 67 -2.17 17.69 -6.19
CA PRO A 67 -3.33 17.83 -7.08
C PRO A 67 -3.29 19.11 -7.94
N SER A 68 -2.49 20.12 -7.59
CA SER A 68 -2.31 21.32 -8.42
C SER A 68 -1.51 21.06 -9.70
N PHE A 69 -0.82 19.93 -9.82
CA PHE A 69 -0.05 19.58 -11.01
C PHE A 69 -0.82 18.66 -11.96
N SER A 70 -0.62 18.86 -13.26
CA SER A 70 -1.13 17.94 -14.27
C SER A 70 -0.41 16.59 -14.17
N LEU A 71 -1.15 15.54 -13.82
CA LEU A 71 -0.65 14.17 -13.73
C LEU A 71 0.06 13.74 -15.02
N GLN A 72 -0.51 14.07 -16.18
CA GLN A 72 0.05 13.73 -17.48
C GLN A 72 1.39 14.44 -17.74
N GLN A 73 1.48 15.74 -17.44
CA GLN A 73 2.72 16.49 -17.63
C GLN A 73 3.82 16.00 -16.69
N ALA A 74 3.49 15.80 -15.40
CA ALA A 74 4.42 15.24 -14.42
C ALA A 74 4.92 13.86 -14.85
N HIS A 75 4.01 12.98 -15.28
CA HIS A 75 4.34 11.64 -15.76
C HIS A 75 5.30 11.69 -16.96
N GLN A 76 5.03 12.53 -17.98
CA GLN A 76 5.90 12.69 -19.15
C GLN A 76 7.30 13.21 -18.80
N LEU A 77 7.40 14.15 -17.86
CA LEU A 77 8.68 14.67 -17.40
C LEU A 77 9.51 13.60 -16.69
N ILE A 78 8.87 12.83 -15.80
CA ILE A 78 9.53 11.75 -15.04
C ILE A 78 9.97 10.63 -15.97
N THR A 79 9.10 10.17 -16.88
CA THR A 79 9.42 9.10 -17.82
C THR A 79 10.47 9.52 -18.84
N GLY A 80 10.47 10.78 -19.28
CA GLY A 80 11.49 11.35 -20.15
C GLY A 80 12.89 11.36 -19.51
N LYS A 81 12.97 11.51 -18.18
CA LYS A 81 14.24 11.54 -17.44
C LYS A 81 14.73 10.15 -17.03
N LEU A 82 13.85 9.29 -16.54
CA LEU A 82 14.21 7.94 -16.08
C LEU A 82 14.30 6.92 -17.22
N GLY A 83 13.64 7.18 -18.35
CA GLY A 83 13.64 6.32 -19.53
C GLY A 83 12.46 5.35 -19.57
N SER A 84 12.16 4.86 -20.78
CA SER A 84 10.93 4.11 -21.07
C SER A 84 10.89 2.67 -20.55
N ARG A 85 12.05 2.10 -20.22
CA ARG A 85 12.18 0.69 -19.80
C ARG A 85 11.93 0.47 -18.32
N ILE A 86 12.00 1.52 -17.52
CA ILE A 86 11.82 1.41 -16.07
C ILE A 86 10.32 1.42 -15.77
N PRO A 87 9.80 0.42 -15.02
CA PRO A 87 8.48 0.47 -14.44
C PRO A 87 8.27 1.75 -13.62
N ILE A 88 7.36 2.60 -14.05
CA ILE A 88 7.05 3.87 -13.39
C ILE A 88 5.56 3.92 -13.10
N VAL A 89 5.21 4.23 -11.85
CA VAL A 89 3.84 4.59 -11.45
C VAL A 89 3.86 6.05 -11.00
N THR A 90 2.98 6.87 -11.55
CA THR A 90 2.79 8.26 -11.13
C THR A 90 1.36 8.41 -10.64
N LEU A 91 1.16 8.97 -9.45
CA LEU A 91 -0.15 9.09 -8.81
C LEU A 91 -0.37 10.51 -8.28
N ILE A 92 -1.63 10.94 -8.25
CA ILE A 92 -2.04 12.11 -7.47
C ILE A 92 -2.29 11.63 -6.05
N SER A 93 -1.60 12.20 -5.08
CA SER A 93 -1.76 11.86 -3.67
C SER A 93 -2.46 12.98 -2.90
N GLN A 94 -3.07 12.66 -1.77
CA GLN A 94 -3.70 13.64 -0.85
C GLN A 94 -2.69 14.33 0.07
N GLY A 95 -1.44 13.88 0.02
CA GLY A 95 -0.33 14.49 0.72
C GLY A 95 0.92 13.62 0.61
N ILE A 96 2.08 14.20 0.81
CA ILE A 96 3.36 13.52 0.67
C ILE A 96 4.25 13.81 1.88
N PHE A 97 5.09 12.86 2.23
CA PHE A 97 6.13 13.09 3.22
C PHE A 97 7.41 12.33 2.89
N GLY A 98 8.54 12.95 3.21
CA GLY A 98 9.87 12.45 2.86
C GLY A 98 10.95 13.52 3.03
N CYS A 99 12.17 13.23 2.57
CA CYS A 99 13.29 14.16 2.64
C CYS A 99 13.21 15.18 1.50
N ASN A 100 13.29 16.46 1.85
CA ASN A 100 13.24 17.53 0.86
C ASN A 100 14.52 17.55 0.01
N ALA A 101 14.36 17.75 -1.29
CA ALA A 101 15.43 17.67 -2.27
C ALA A 101 16.53 18.73 -2.06
N VAL A 102 16.16 19.90 -1.52
CA VAL A 102 17.02 21.08 -1.40
C VAL A 102 17.79 21.09 -0.08
N ASP A 103 17.10 20.88 1.05
CA ASP A 103 17.67 21.04 2.39
C ASP A 103 17.89 19.71 3.14
N ASP A 104 17.50 18.58 2.55
CA ASP A 104 17.57 17.24 3.17
C ASP A 104 16.74 17.09 4.47
N GLU A 105 15.92 18.10 4.80
CA GLU A 105 15.04 18.06 5.97
C GLU A 105 13.81 17.21 5.70
N PHE A 106 13.33 16.52 6.72
CA PHE A 106 12.07 15.80 6.65
C PHE A 106 10.92 16.80 6.54
N LYS A 107 10.05 16.60 5.55
CA LYS A 107 8.83 17.39 5.37
C LYS A 107 7.64 16.47 5.24
N GLU A 108 6.55 16.89 5.86
CA GLU A 108 5.23 16.30 5.74
C GLU A 108 4.29 17.38 5.24
N VAL A 109 3.62 17.10 4.12
CA VAL A 109 2.72 18.05 3.48
C VAL A 109 1.43 17.33 3.15
N GLN A 110 0.36 17.73 3.83
CA GLN A 110 -0.99 17.29 3.52
C GLN A 110 -1.72 18.41 2.78
N TRP A 111 -2.37 18.08 1.67
CA TRP A 111 -3.05 19.06 0.83
C TRP A 111 -4.37 19.47 1.48
N GLN A 112 -4.68 20.77 1.42
CA GLN A 112 -5.99 21.24 1.87
C GLN A 112 -7.02 20.97 0.77
N PHE A 113 -8.04 20.19 1.10
CA PHE A 113 -9.26 20.10 0.29
C PHE A 113 -10.19 21.22 0.72
N ILE A 114 -10.04 22.40 0.13
CA ILE A 114 -11.11 23.39 0.19
C ILE A 114 -12.19 22.87 -0.76
N GLU A 115 -13.24 22.24 -0.21
CA GLU A 115 -14.53 22.18 -0.91
C GLU A 115 -14.84 23.60 -1.35
N ASN A 116 -15.18 23.81 -2.64
CA ASN A 116 -15.36 25.14 -3.25
C ASN A 116 -16.31 26.03 -2.42
N ASP A 117 -15.79 26.72 -1.41
CA ASP A 117 -16.42 27.89 -0.84
C ASP A 117 -16.14 29.03 -1.81
N GLU A 118 -17.16 29.39 -2.58
CA GLU A 118 -17.14 30.51 -3.54
C GLU A 118 -16.79 31.87 -2.88
N ASP A 119 -16.56 31.93 -1.57
CA ASP A 119 -16.48 33.16 -0.79
C ASP A 119 -15.04 33.65 -0.49
N HIS A 120 -13.96 32.91 -0.78
CA HIS A 120 -12.58 33.36 -0.49
C HIS A 120 -11.59 33.16 -1.66
N PRO A 121 -11.53 34.09 -2.64
CA PRO A 121 -10.69 33.97 -3.85
C PRO A 121 -9.17 34.18 -3.63
N ASP A 122 -8.69 34.44 -2.41
CA ASP A 122 -7.31 34.89 -2.15
C ASP A 122 -6.36 33.82 -1.57
N HIS A 123 -6.79 32.57 -1.40
CA HIS A 123 -5.88 31.48 -1.05
C HIS A 123 -5.33 30.82 -2.32
N VAL A 124 -4.14 31.26 -2.74
CA VAL A 124 -3.35 30.55 -3.76
C VAL A 124 -3.20 29.10 -3.28
N ASN A 125 -3.73 28.15 -4.04
CA ASN A 125 -3.80 26.75 -3.64
C ASN A 125 -2.38 26.15 -3.63
N GLU A 126 -1.70 26.14 -2.48
CA GLU A 126 -0.30 25.69 -2.29
C GLU A 126 -0.12 24.15 -2.36
N ASN A 127 -1.02 23.42 -3.05
CA ASN A 127 -0.97 21.96 -3.18
C ASN A 127 0.04 21.50 -4.27
N HIS A 128 1.23 22.09 -4.26
CA HIS A 128 2.30 21.82 -5.21
C HIS A 128 3.39 20.97 -4.55
N GLY A 129 3.64 19.80 -5.11
CA GLY A 129 4.71 18.92 -4.63
C GLY A 129 4.88 17.69 -5.50
N VAL A 130 6.10 17.17 -5.54
CA VAL A 130 6.44 15.89 -6.13
C VAL A 130 7.31 15.13 -5.15
N LEU A 131 6.88 13.93 -4.78
CA LEU A 131 7.70 12.94 -4.11
C LEU A 131 8.10 11.88 -5.15
N LEU A 132 9.40 11.70 -5.37
CA LEU A 132 9.93 10.68 -6.27
C LEU A 132 10.71 9.63 -5.47
N THR A 133 10.23 8.40 -5.52
CA THR A 133 10.88 7.22 -4.96
C THR A 133 11.44 6.37 -6.10
N VAL A 134 12.76 6.17 -6.13
CA VAL A 134 13.43 5.30 -7.10
C VAL A 134 14.08 4.14 -6.38
N GLY A 135 13.71 2.92 -6.76
CA GLY A 135 14.14 1.73 -6.05
C GLY A 135 15.15 0.88 -6.83
N PHE A 136 16.11 0.34 -6.09
CA PHE A 136 16.95 -0.78 -6.49
C PHE A 136 17.00 -1.77 -5.31
N LEU A 137 16.46 -2.96 -5.51
CA LEU A 137 16.32 -4.00 -4.50
C LEU A 137 17.11 -5.24 -4.92
N PRO A 138 18.28 -5.50 -4.32
CA PRO A 138 19.10 -6.65 -4.67
C PRO A 138 18.37 -7.97 -4.47
N GLY A 139 18.65 -8.92 -5.37
CA GLY A 139 18.03 -10.25 -5.35
C GLY A 139 16.61 -10.27 -5.93
N LEU A 140 16.06 -9.10 -6.31
CA LEU A 140 14.71 -8.98 -6.83
C LEU A 140 14.69 -8.41 -8.25
N LYS A 141 13.69 -8.84 -9.02
CA LYS A 141 13.27 -8.22 -10.28
C LYS A 141 11.87 -7.66 -10.11
N VAL A 142 11.59 -6.53 -10.74
CA VAL A 142 10.28 -5.85 -10.64
C VAL A 142 9.56 -5.94 -11.97
N SER A 143 8.27 -6.32 -11.92
CA SER A 143 7.37 -6.36 -13.06
C SER A 143 6.14 -5.51 -12.80
N LEU A 144 5.70 -4.76 -13.80
CA LEU A 144 4.47 -3.96 -13.75
C LEU A 144 3.36 -4.68 -14.48
N ILE A 145 2.23 -4.92 -13.79
CA ILE A 145 1.13 -5.73 -14.31
C ILE A 145 -0.19 -4.98 -14.07
N PRO A 146 -0.87 -4.50 -15.12
CA PRO A 146 -2.13 -3.77 -14.96
C PRO A 146 -3.30 -4.70 -14.67
N LEU A 147 -4.23 -4.23 -13.84
CA LEU A 147 -5.60 -4.75 -13.76
C LEU A 147 -6.43 -4.06 -14.82
N LEU A 148 -6.88 -4.83 -15.82
CA LEU A 148 -7.70 -4.32 -16.90
C LEU A 148 -9.19 -4.40 -16.53
N SER A 149 -9.93 -3.41 -17.01
CA SER A 149 -11.38 -3.33 -16.98
C SER A 149 -11.90 -3.15 -18.40
N LYS A 150 -13.03 -3.79 -18.72
CA LYS A 150 -13.68 -3.64 -20.03
C LYS A 150 -14.47 -2.35 -20.09
N THR A 151 -14.19 -1.51 -21.09
CA THR A 151 -14.89 -0.23 -21.29
C THR A 151 -16.24 -0.40 -21.99
N ARG A 152 -16.48 -1.53 -22.66
CA ARG A 152 -17.74 -1.86 -23.34
C ARG A 152 -18.50 -2.99 -22.64
N GLY A 153 -19.76 -2.74 -22.29
CA GLY A 153 -20.66 -3.71 -21.67
C GLY A 153 -20.75 -3.56 -20.15
N THR A 154 -20.94 -4.66 -19.41
CA THR A 154 -20.86 -4.66 -17.95
C THR A 154 -19.39 -4.48 -17.56
N GLN A 155 -19.04 -3.32 -17.00
CA GLN A 155 -17.70 -2.99 -16.51
C GLN A 155 -17.25 -4.06 -15.51
N ALA A 156 -16.40 -4.98 -15.96
CA ALA A 156 -15.99 -6.14 -15.21
C ALA A 156 -14.47 -6.17 -15.13
N LEU A 157 -13.96 -6.17 -13.90
CA LEU A 157 -12.53 -6.26 -13.61
C LEU A 157 -12.01 -7.65 -14.00
N MET A 158 -10.88 -7.68 -14.73
CA MET A 158 -10.23 -8.92 -15.17
C MET A 158 -9.32 -9.49 -14.07
N ILE A 159 -9.89 -9.72 -12.88
CA ILE A 159 -9.13 -10.07 -11.67
C ILE A 159 -8.41 -11.42 -11.81
N ASP A 160 -9.04 -12.41 -12.44
CA ASP A 160 -8.42 -13.73 -12.66
C ASP A 160 -7.22 -13.64 -13.60
N GLU A 161 -7.28 -12.74 -14.58
CA GLU A 161 -6.19 -12.50 -15.50
C GLU A 161 -5.02 -11.77 -14.81
N LEU A 162 -5.31 -10.77 -13.97
CA LEU A 162 -4.28 -10.15 -13.12
C LEU A 162 -3.52 -11.20 -12.31
N VAL A 163 -4.24 -12.07 -11.61
CA VAL A 163 -3.66 -13.14 -10.79
C VAL A 163 -2.83 -14.10 -11.65
N ARG A 164 -3.35 -14.50 -12.81
CA ARG A 164 -2.65 -15.39 -13.75
C ARG A 164 -1.36 -14.75 -14.26
N ASN A 165 -1.40 -13.50 -14.68
CA ASN A 165 -0.24 -12.76 -15.19
C ASN A 165 0.85 -12.64 -14.11
N ILE A 166 0.47 -12.33 -12.85
CA ILE A 166 1.42 -12.29 -11.73
C ILE A 166 2.07 -13.68 -11.52
N ARG A 167 1.28 -14.76 -11.53
CA ARG A 167 1.80 -16.14 -11.37
C ARG A 167 2.75 -16.54 -12.49
N GLU A 168 2.43 -16.22 -13.73
CA GLU A 168 3.27 -16.50 -14.89
C GLU A 168 4.58 -15.72 -14.84
N CYS A 169 4.52 -14.41 -14.56
CA CYS A 169 5.71 -13.58 -14.35
C CYS A 169 6.57 -14.12 -13.19
N SER A 170 5.95 -14.44 -12.06
CA SER A 170 6.67 -15.00 -10.91
C SER A 170 7.32 -16.33 -11.24
N SER A 171 6.62 -17.24 -11.91
CA SER A 171 7.12 -18.59 -12.21
C SER A 171 8.29 -18.55 -13.19
N SER A 172 8.22 -17.66 -14.19
CA SER A 172 9.28 -17.49 -15.19
C SER A 172 10.57 -16.88 -14.64
N VAL A 173 10.48 -16.03 -13.60
CA VAL A 173 11.65 -15.34 -13.01
C VAL A 173 12.21 -16.09 -11.80
N SER A 174 11.34 -16.67 -10.97
CA SER A 174 11.70 -17.21 -9.66
C SER A 174 11.54 -18.72 -9.52
N GLY A 175 10.88 -19.38 -10.50
CA GLY A 175 10.43 -20.77 -10.37
C GLY A 175 9.26 -20.97 -9.39
N SER A 176 8.82 -19.93 -8.68
CA SER A 176 7.67 -19.92 -7.78
C SER A 176 6.48 -19.17 -8.39
N ALA A 177 5.26 -19.69 -8.20
CA ALA A 177 4.04 -19.00 -8.62
C ALA A 177 3.68 -17.80 -7.71
N SER A 178 4.28 -17.67 -6.52
CA SER A 178 4.03 -16.57 -5.60
C SER A 178 5.18 -15.55 -5.62
N PRO A 179 4.87 -14.24 -5.80
CA PRO A 179 5.88 -13.19 -5.71
C PRO A 179 6.28 -12.96 -4.23
N VAL A 180 7.36 -12.21 -4.04
CA VAL A 180 7.83 -11.82 -2.70
C VAL A 180 6.94 -10.71 -2.14
N ALA A 181 6.66 -9.70 -2.96
CA ALA A 181 5.77 -8.60 -2.60
C ALA A 181 4.98 -8.08 -3.81
N ILE A 182 3.83 -7.48 -3.53
CA ILE A 182 2.99 -6.76 -4.49
C ILE A 182 2.69 -5.38 -3.89
N LEU A 183 3.07 -4.32 -4.60
CA LEU A 183 2.60 -2.96 -4.36
C LEU A 183 1.46 -2.67 -5.34
N LEU A 184 0.29 -2.35 -4.82
CA LEU A 184 -0.93 -2.18 -5.60
C LEU A 184 -1.41 -0.73 -5.55
N PHE A 185 -1.64 -0.15 -6.72
CA PHE A 185 -2.16 1.21 -6.88
C PHE A 185 -3.47 1.15 -7.66
N SER A 186 -4.50 1.83 -7.20
CA SER A 186 -5.82 1.79 -7.84
C SER A 186 -6.49 3.15 -7.87
N ASP A 187 -7.34 3.33 -8.88
CA ASP A 187 -8.16 4.53 -8.99
C ASP A 187 -9.22 4.58 -7.88
N HIS A 188 -9.87 5.75 -7.78
CA HIS A 188 -10.90 6.01 -6.78
C HIS A 188 -12.25 5.35 -7.08
N GLU A 189 -12.51 4.94 -8.32
CA GLU A 189 -13.77 4.32 -8.74
C GLU A 189 -13.75 2.79 -8.61
N THR A 190 -12.56 2.20 -8.50
CA THR A 190 -12.34 0.76 -8.52
C THR A 190 -12.62 0.16 -7.16
N ASP A 191 -13.61 -0.74 -7.10
CA ASP A 191 -13.83 -1.56 -5.92
C ASP A 191 -12.70 -2.60 -5.78
N MET A 192 -11.72 -2.29 -4.93
CA MET A 192 -10.57 -3.16 -4.68
C MET A 192 -10.86 -4.35 -3.77
N LYS A 193 -12.00 -4.38 -3.07
CA LYS A 193 -12.36 -5.49 -2.17
C LYS A 193 -12.31 -6.86 -2.87
N PRO A 194 -13.00 -7.08 -4.02
CA PRO A 194 -12.91 -8.35 -4.74
C PRO A 194 -11.52 -8.64 -5.33
N VAL A 195 -10.72 -7.61 -5.64
CA VAL A 195 -9.35 -7.77 -6.14
C VAL A 195 -8.46 -8.33 -5.05
N LEU A 196 -8.45 -7.67 -3.89
CA LEU A 196 -7.68 -8.05 -2.72
C LEU A 196 -8.09 -9.42 -2.19
N GLN A 197 -9.39 -9.72 -2.21
CA GLN A 197 -9.92 -11.04 -1.89
C GLN A 197 -9.26 -12.15 -2.73
N LYS A 198 -9.16 -11.94 -4.05
CA LYS A 198 -8.54 -12.93 -4.95
C LYS A 198 -7.03 -12.98 -4.80
N LEU A 199 -6.35 -11.86 -4.56
CA LEU A 199 -4.91 -11.84 -4.31
C LEU A 199 -4.54 -12.58 -3.02
N ASP A 200 -5.26 -12.34 -1.91
CA ASP A 200 -5.05 -13.07 -0.65
C ASP A 200 -5.29 -14.57 -0.80
N TYR A 201 -6.29 -14.95 -1.59
CA TYR A 201 -6.57 -16.35 -1.92
C TYR A 201 -5.48 -16.97 -2.81
N ALA A 202 -4.94 -16.20 -3.76
CA ALA A 202 -4.09 -16.72 -4.83
C ALA A 202 -2.65 -17.03 -4.41
N PHE A 203 -2.10 -16.29 -3.43
CA PHE A 203 -0.68 -16.25 -3.12
C PHE A 203 -0.37 -16.73 -1.68
N CYS A 204 0.84 -17.24 -1.48
CA CYS A 204 1.28 -17.76 -0.18
C CYS A 204 1.21 -16.68 0.90
N GLN A 205 1.07 -17.06 2.18
CA GLN A 205 0.85 -16.09 3.26
C GLN A 205 2.04 -15.14 3.46
N GLU A 206 3.23 -15.59 3.06
CA GLU A 206 4.48 -14.84 3.11
C GLU A 206 4.56 -13.77 2.01
N THR A 207 3.71 -13.83 0.97
CA THR A 207 3.62 -12.76 -0.03
C THR A 207 3.03 -11.51 0.61
N VAL A 208 3.84 -10.46 0.66
CA VAL A 208 3.44 -9.14 1.10
C VAL A 208 2.54 -8.51 0.04
N ILE A 209 1.39 -7.96 0.45
CA ILE A 209 0.51 -7.19 -0.43
C ILE A 209 0.23 -5.89 0.30
N VAL A 210 0.69 -4.77 -0.26
CA VAL A 210 0.49 -3.43 0.29
C VAL A 210 0.22 -2.43 -0.81
N GLY A 211 -0.14 -1.20 -0.46
CA GLY A 211 -0.23 -0.10 -1.40
C GLY A 211 -1.33 0.88 -1.03
N GLU A 212 -1.86 1.51 -2.06
CA GLU A 212 -2.79 2.62 -1.94
C GLU A 212 -3.90 2.49 -2.98
N GLY A 213 -5.13 2.66 -2.52
CA GLY A 213 -6.28 2.92 -3.39
C GLY A 213 -6.79 4.35 -3.25
N GLY A 214 -7.63 4.76 -4.18
CA GLY A 214 -8.29 6.06 -4.10
C GLY A 214 -7.61 7.18 -4.90
N SER A 215 -6.60 6.87 -5.72
CA SER A 215 -5.73 7.88 -6.33
C SER A 215 -5.73 7.79 -7.85
N GLN A 216 -5.82 8.93 -8.54
CA GLN A 216 -5.63 8.94 -9.99
C GLN A 216 -4.19 8.55 -10.31
N PHE A 217 -3.98 7.69 -11.30
CA PHE A 217 -2.66 7.18 -11.62
C PHE A 217 -2.41 7.07 -13.12
N LEU A 218 -1.14 7.16 -13.49
CA LEU A 218 -0.58 6.80 -14.79
C LEU A 218 0.58 5.83 -14.55
N TYR A 219 0.87 5.02 -15.55
CA TYR A 219 1.99 4.09 -15.46
C TYR A 219 2.67 3.89 -16.81
N GLN A 220 3.92 3.45 -16.74
CA GLN A 220 4.73 3.10 -17.88
C GLN A 220 5.60 1.89 -17.57
N GLY A 221 5.82 1.02 -18.56
CA GLY A 221 6.71 -0.13 -18.49
C GLY A 221 6.58 -0.99 -19.74
N GLU A 222 7.34 -2.08 -19.85
CA GLU A 222 7.28 -2.98 -21.01
C GLU A 222 5.84 -3.49 -21.27
N ALA A 223 5.08 -3.80 -20.21
CA ALA A 223 3.68 -4.22 -20.30
C ALA A 223 2.68 -3.10 -20.61
N ALA A 224 3.08 -1.82 -20.52
CA ALA A 224 2.21 -0.68 -20.84
C ALA A 224 2.07 -0.46 -22.36
N VAL A 225 3.06 -0.92 -23.14
CA VAL A 225 3.10 -0.74 -24.60
C VAL A 225 2.04 -1.59 -25.30
N ASP A 226 1.75 -2.79 -24.79
CA ASP A 226 0.87 -3.77 -25.44
C ASP A 226 -0.63 -3.42 -25.37
N HIS A 227 -1.07 -2.60 -24.41
CA HIS A 227 -2.50 -2.33 -24.19
C HIS A 227 -2.91 -0.85 -24.36
N SER A 228 -1.96 0.08 -24.49
CA SER A 228 -2.24 1.52 -24.62
C SER A 228 -3.02 1.91 -25.89
N ASN A 229 -3.11 1.02 -26.89
CA ASN A 229 -3.79 1.27 -28.17
C ASN A 229 -5.15 0.60 -28.30
N ASP A 230 -5.62 -0.16 -27.29
CA ASP A 230 -6.91 -0.84 -27.36
C ASP A 230 -8.00 -0.05 -26.63
N ALA A 231 -8.85 0.64 -27.39
CA ALA A 231 -9.96 1.43 -26.85
C ALA A 231 -11.01 0.58 -26.10
N GLU A 232 -10.92 -0.75 -26.14
CA GLU A 232 -11.81 -1.68 -25.45
C GLU A 232 -11.46 -1.88 -23.95
N TYR A 233 -10.26 -1.50 -23.52
CA TYR A 233 -9.79 -1.72 -22.14
C TYR A 233 -9.28 -0.44 -21.48
N SER A 234 -9.58 -0.29 -20.19
CA SER A 234 -8.96 0.72 -19.32
C SER A 234 -8.25 0.02 -18.16
N SER A 235 -7.24 0.67 -17.59
CA SER A 235 -6.59 0.17 -16.38
C SER A 235 -7.33 0.70 -15.15
N ALA A 236 -7.79 -0.22 -14.31
CA ALA A 236 -8.47 0.07 -13.04
C ALA A 236 -7.49 0.11 -11.85
N ALA A 237 -6.41 -0.66 -11.95
CA ALA A 237 -5.33 -0.68 -10.98
C ALA A 237 -4.03 -1.15 -11.66
N VAL A 238 -2.90 -0.99 -10.98
CA VAL A 238 -1.60 -1.48 -11.41
C VAL A 238 -0.85 -2.12 -10.24
N ALA A 239 -0.27 -3.29 -10.49
CA ALA A 239 0.55 -4.02 -9.54
C ALA A 239 2.03 -3.91 -9.92
N LEU A 240 2.86 -3.40 -9.00
CA LEU A 240 4.30 -3.61 -9.00
C LEU A 240 4.61 -4.90 -8.24
N SER A 241 4.97 -5.95 -8.99
CA SER A 241 5.26 -7.27 -8.46
C SER A 241 6.77 -7.47 -8.30
N PHE A 242 7.20 -7.81 -7.10
CA PHE A 242 8.59 -8.03 -6.71
C PHE A 242 8.87 -9.54 -6.67
N LEU A 243 9.73 -9.98 -7.60
CA LEU A 243 9.99 -11.38 -7.89
C LEU A 243 11.40 -11.73 -7.44
N ARG A 244 11.59 -12.88 -6.81
CA ARG A 244 12.94 -13.39 -6.50
C ARG A 244 13.66 -13.70 -7.81
N ASP A 245 14.77 -13.02 -8.07
CA ASP A 245 15.50 -13.19 -9.31
C ASP A 245 16.55 -14.29 -9.19
N THR A 246 16.21 -15.45 -9.77
CA THR A 246 17.07 -16.64 -9.81
C THR A 246 18.18 -16.56 -10.85
N GLY A 247 18.15 -15.55 -11.73
CA GLY A 247 19.21 -15.28 -12.70
C GLY A 247 20.35 -14.43 -12.15
N ASN A 248 20.27 -14.00 -10.90
CA ASN A 248 21.33 -13.24 -10.26
C ASN A 248 22.62 -14.06 -10.10
N PRO A 249 23.79 -13.42 -10.23
CA PRO A 249 25.06 -14.08 -9.97
C PRO A 249 25.13 -14.61 -8.52
N PRO A 250 25.92 -15.66 -8.26
CA PRO A 250 26.21 -16.10 -6.90
C PRO A 250 26.76 -14.92 -6.08
N GLY A 251 26.36 -14.81 -4.81
CA GLY A 251 26.79 -13.71 -3.94
C GLY A 251 25.87 -12.48 -3.90
N VAL A 252 24.71 -12.51 -4.58
CA VAL A 252 23.68 -11.47 -4.38
C VAL A 252 22.90 -11.75 -3.10
N GLY A 253 22.89 -10.77 -2.18
CA GLY A 253 22.16 -10.87 -0.92
C GLY A 253 20.63 -10.87 -1.10
N GLU A 254 19.90 -11.00 0.00
CA GLU A 254 18.44 -11.13 0.02
C GLU A 254 17.77 -9.86 0.55
N THR A 255 16.84 -9.30 -0.22
CA THR A 255 15.89 -8.27 0.24
C THR A 255 14.64 -8.93 0.83
N GLN A 256 14.21 -8.44 2.00
CA GLN A 256 13.00 -8.90 2.69
C GLN A 256 12.11 -7.70 3.04
N PHE A 257 10.79 -7.93 2.99
CA PHE A 257 9.77 -6.95 3.32
C PHE A 257 9.09 -7.31 4.64
N HIS A 258 8.82 -6.30 5.45
CA HIS A 258 8.11 -6.42 6.72
C HIS A 258 6.97 -5.42 6.71
N VAL A 259 5.77 -5.87 7.11
CA VAL A 259 4.59 -5.01 7.17
C VAL A 259 4.21 -4.77 8.62
N VAL A 260 4.03 -3.51 8.98
CA VAL A 260 3.41 -3.10 10.24
C VAL A 260 2.19 -2.27 9.91
N LEU A 261 1.10 -2.46 10.66
CA LEU A 261 -0.14 -1.69 10.53
C LEU A 261 -0.40 -0.95 11.84
N ALA A 262 -0.83 0.29 11.74
CA ALA A 262 -1.39 1.07 12.83
C ALA A 262 -2.87 1.42 12.52
N PRO A 263 -3.85 0.56 12.85
CA PRO A 263 -5.27 0.89 12.68
C PRO A 263 -5.71 2.05 13.59
N GLY A 264 -6.49 3.01 13.07
CA GLY A 264 -6.97 4.17 13.84
C GLY A 264 -8.41 4.09 14.33
N MET A 265 -9.05 2.93 14.13
CA MET A 265 -10.43 2.69 14.56
C MET A 265 -10.51 1.83 15.82
N ALA A 266 -11.47 2.14 16.69
CA ALA A 266 -11.86 1.28 17.80
C ALA A 266 -13.21 0.62 17.57
N GLN A 267 -13.36 -0.61 18.05
CA GLN A 267 -14.65 -1.30 18.10
C GLN A 267 -15.60 -0.61 19.08
N ILE A 268 -16.88 -0.53 18.71
CA ILE A 268 -17.96 -0.03 19.57
C ILE A 268 -19.20 -0.91 19.45
N GLY A 269 -19.90 -1.11 20.55
CA GLY A 269 -21.15 -1.85 20.55
C GLY A 269 -21.01 -3.36 20.37
N PRO A 270 -22.18 -4.07 20.38
CA PRO A 270 -22.23 -5.51 20.25
C PRO A 270 -21.97 -5.96 18.80
N THR A 271 -21.81 -7.28 18.63
CA THR A 271 -21.84 -7.89 17.30
C THR A 271 -23.29 -8.10 16.83
N TYR A 272 -23.55 -7.64 15.62
CA TYR A 272 -24.80 -7.76 14.90
C TYR A 272 -24.69 -8.80 13.79
N LYS A 273 -25.84 -9.26 13.31
CA LYS A 273 -25.97 -10.16 12.16
C LYS A 273 -26.97 -9.57 11.19
N ALA A 274 -26.57 -9.38 9.94
CA ALA A 274 -27.42 -8.83 8.90
C ALA A 274 -28.63 -9.75 8.63
N VAL A 275 -29.83 -9.17 8.55
CA VAL A 275 -31.09 -9.91 8.38
C VAL A 275 -31.65 -9.68 6.98
N ALA A 276 -32.18 -8.50 6.69
CA ALA A 276 -32.58 -8.11 5.35
C ALA A 276 -31.47 -7.25 4.74
N VAL A 277 -31.03 -7.58 3.52
CA VAL A 277 -29.97 -6.83 2.83
C VAL A 277 -30.41 -6.50 1.41
N ARG A 278 -30.24 -5.23 1.03
CA ARG A 278 -30.58 -4.70 -0.29
C ARG A 278 -29.39 -3.93 -0.86
N GLU A 279 -28.71 -4.53 -1.82
CA GLU A 279 -27.63 -3.86 -2.54
C GLU A 279 -28.18 -2.88 -3.58
N ARG A 280 -27.52 -1.74 -3.71
CA ARG A 280 -27.77 -0.70 -4.72
C ARG A 280 -26.46 -0.43 -5.48
N PRO A 281 -26.11 -1.25 -6.49
CA PRO A 281 -24.84 -1.12 -7.20
C PRO A 281 -24.65 0.24 -7.89
N ARG A 282 -25.74 0.89 -8.33
CA ARG A 282 -25.68 2.22 -8.97
C ARG A 282 -25.30 3.33 -8.00
N ASP A 283 -25.72 3.20 -6.75
CA ASP A 283 -25.46 4.18 -5.70
C ASP A 283 -24.28 3.74 -4.83
N PHE A 284 -23.55 2.69 -5.28
CA PHE A 284 -22.50 1.98 -4.56
C PHE A 284 -22.79 1.84 -3.07
N SER A 285 -24.00 1.41 -2.71
CA SER A 285 -24.44 1.31 -1.31
C SER A 285 -25.21 0.04 -1.01
N THR A 286 -25.29 -0.29 0.27
CA THR A 286 -26.06 -1.41 0.79
C THR A 286 -26.97 -0.93 1.92
N TRP A 287 -28.23 -1.36 1.90
CA TRP A 287 -29.19 -1.07 2.96
C TRP A 287 -29.47 -2.36 3.72
N LEU A 288 -29.43 -2.31 5.05
CA LEU A 288 -29.59 -3.51 5.85
C LEU A 288 -30.34 -3.28 7.16
N THR A 289 -31.10 -4.31 7.56
CA THR A 289 -31.52 -4.47 8.96
C THR A 289 -30.64 -5.52 9.62
N ALA A 290 -30.56 -5.51 10.94
CA ALA A 290 -29.74 -6.47 11.66
C ALA A 290 -30.37 -6.92 12.97
N LYS A 291 -29.84 -7.98 13.55
CA LYS A 291 -30.20 -8.42 14.90
C LYS A 291 -28.94 -8.68 15.70
N ARG A 292 -29.01 -8.57 17.02
CA ARG A 292 -27.89 -9.02 17.88
C ARG A 292 -27.77 -10.53 17.79
N GLU A 293 -26.55 -11.07 17.85
CA GLU A 293 -26.33 -12.53 17.66
C GLU A 293 -27.15 -13.41 18.63
N ALA A 294 -27.44 -12.91 19.84
CA ALA A 294 -28.22 -13.59 20.86
C ALA A 294 -29.74 -13.26 20.83
N GLN A 295 -30.21 -12.44 19.90
CA GLN A 295 -31.60 -11.95 19.85
C GLN A 295 -32.30 -12.34 18.55
N VAL A 296 -33.63 -12.45 18.63
CA VAL A 296 -34.48 -12.81 17.47
C VAL A 296 -34.98 -11.57 16.75
N GLU A 297 -35.21 -10.47 17.49
CA GLU A 297 -35.79 -9.24 16.97
C GLU A 297 -34.83 -8.53 16.01
N SER A 298 -35.37 -8.08 14.88
CA SER A 298 -34.65 -7.29 13.90
C SER A 298 -34.74 -5.81 14.29
N LEU A 299 -33.60 -5.15 14.30
CA LEU A 299 -33.41 -3.74 14.53
C LEU A 299 -33.30 -3.01 13.18
N ASP A 300 -33.95 -1.86 13.10
CA ASP A 300 -33.80 -0.88 12.02
C ASP A 300 -32.53 -0.02 12.22
N GLY A 301 -32.29 0.89 11.27
CA GLY A 301 -31.11 1.77 11.27
C GLY A 301 -31.06 2.70 12.47
N LEU A 302 -32.17 3.40 12.74
CA LEU A 302 -32.28 4.38 13.82
C LEU A 302 -32.05 3.72 15.18
N THR A 303 -32.69 2.57 15.43
CA THR A 303 -32.52 1.80 16.66
C THR A 303 -31.07 1.33 16.86
N MET A 304 -30.37 0.94 15.78
CA MET A 304 -28.95 0.62 15.85
C MET A 304 -28.10 1.86 16.19
N PHE A 305 -28.41 3.01 15.61
CA PHE A 305 -27.70 4.26 15.89
C PHE A 305 -27.87 4.73 17.32
N ASP A 306 -29.11 4.78 17.82
CA ASP A 306 -29.42 5.22 19.18
C ASP A 306 -28.62 4.39 20.21
N GLN A 307 -28.52 3.08 19.99
CA GLN A 307 -27.74 2.19 20.85
C GLN A 307 -26.24 2.50 20.84
N ILE A 308 -25.67 2.83 19.68
CA ILE A 308 -24.25 3.20 19.57
C ILE A 308 -24.00 4.59 20.16
N TYR A 309 -24.93 5.52 19.95
CA TYR A 309 -24.86 6.87 20.51
C TYR A 309 -24.90 6.85 22.04
N ASP A 310 -25.83 6.09 22.62
CA ASP A 310 -25.95 5.91 24.07
C ASP A 310 -24.69 5.29 24.70
N GLU A 311 -24.05 4.34 24.00
CA GLU A 311 -22.81 3.70 24.48
C GLU A 311 -21.60 4.64 24.38
N TYR A 312 -21.52 5.45 23.32
CA TYR A 312 -20.42 6.39 23.12
C TYR A 312 -20.49 7.60 24.07
N GLY A 313 -21.69 8.10 24.36
CA GLY A 313 -21.92 9.18 25.32
C GLY A 313 -21.37 10.56 24.90
N GLY A 314 -21.11 10.79 23.60
CA GLY A 314 -20.59 12.05 23.06
C GLY A 314 -21.08 12.36 21.64
N ASP A 315 -20.76 13.55 21.12
CA ASP A 315 -21.15 13.97 19.77
C ASP A 315 -20.44 13.11 18.71
N LEU A 316 -21.19 12.21 18.07
CA LEU A 316 -20.77 11.45 16.88
C LEU A 316 -20.66 12.33 15.61
N TYR A 317 -20.99 13.62 15.71
CA TYR A 317 -21.15 14.54 14.59
C TYR A 317 -19.86 14.81 13.79
N CYS A 318 -18.69 14.45 14.32
CA CYS A 318 -17.39 14.62 13.65
C CYS A 318 -16.61 13.32 13.44
N SER A 319 -17.11 12.15 13.85
CA SER A 319 -16.33 10.91 13.86
C SER A 319 -16.77 9.96 12.74
N ALA A 320 -15.83 9.54 11.91
CA ALA A 320 -16.13 8.61 10.83
C ALA A 320 -16.51 7.22 11.39
N LEU A 321 -17.74 6.80 11.10
CA LEU A 321 -18.34 5.56 11.59
C LEU A 321 -18.32 4.51 10.47
N TYR A 322 -17.88 3.30 10.81
CA TYR A 322 -17.82 2.17 9.90
C TYR A 322 -18.48 0.94 10.53
N ILE A 323 -18.91 0.00 9.69
CA ILE A 323 -19.12 -1.39 10.10
C ILE A 323 -18.00 -2.28 9.54
N GLY A 324 -17.41 -3.11 10.39
CA GLY A 324 -16.50 -4.18 9.99
C GLY A 324 -17.29 -5.46 9.81
N VAL A 325 -17.50 -5.88 8.57
CA VAL A 325 -18.34 -7.04 8.21
C VAL A 325 -17.47 -8.27 8.03
N SER A 326 -17.70 -9.29 8.85
CA SER A 326 -17.10 -10.61 8.74
C SER A 326 -17.83 -11.45 7.70
N LYS A 327 -17.13 -11.78 6.60
CA LYS A 327 -17.67 -12.45 5.42
C LYS A 327 -17.02 -13.83 5.27
N ARG A 328 -17.86 -14.83 4.97
CA ARG A 328 -17.42 -16.15 4.49
C ARG A 328 -17.81 -16.28 3.02
N ARG A 329 -16.83 -16.43 2.13
CA ARG A 329 -17.04 -16.44 0.67
C ARG A 329 -16.35 -17.63 0.00
N LYS A 330 -16.95 -18.13 -1.08
CA LYS A 330 -16.27 -19.06 -2.00
C LYS A 330 -15.44 -18.24 -2.97
N CYS A 331 -14.16 -18.56 -3.09
CA CYS A 331 -13.22 -17.92 -4.00
C CYS A 331 -12.61 -18.96 -4.96
N SER A 332 -12.44 -18.58 -6.23
CA SER A 332 -11.80 -19.39 -7.27
C SER A 332 -11.09 -18.48 -8.26
N ILE A 333 -10.06 -19.01 -8.92
CA ILE A 333 -9.30 -18.33 -9.98
C ILE A 333 -9.49 -19.13 -11.26
N GLY A 334 -10.13 -18.53 -12.27
CA GLY A 334 -10.41 -19.19 -13.54
C GLY A 334 -11.22 -20.48 -13.35
N LYS A 335 -10.67 -21.62 -13.77
CA LYS A 335 -11.31 -22.95 -13.68
C LYS A 335 -10.89 -23.74 -12.43
N GLU A 336 -10.12 -23.15 -11.52
CA GLU A 336 -9.68 -23.82 -10.29
C GLU A 336 -10.85 -24.14 -9.36
N LYS A 337 -10.68 -25.18 -8.53
CA LYS A 337 -11.68 -25.56 -7.53
C LYS A 337 -11.85 -24.44 -6.52
N ALA A 338 -13.10 -24.01 -6.30
CA ALA A 338 -13.39 -22.99 -5.32
C ALA A 338 -13.12 -23.47 -3.88
N SER A 339 -12.51 -22.60 -3.08
CA SER A 339 -12.32 -22.79 -1.64
C SER A 339 -13.06 -21.72 -0.84
N TRP A 340 -13.31 -22.00 0.43
CA TRP A 340 -13.85 -21.01 1.35
C TRP A 340 -12.75 -20.14 1.92
N ILE A 341 -13.01 -18.84 1.96
CA ILE A 341 -12.17 -17.84 2.63
C ILE A 341 -13.01 -17.07 3.64
N TYR A 342 -12.32 -16.54 4.64
CA TYR A 342 -12.88 -15.74 5.73
C TYR A 342 -12.17 -14.39 5.73
N LEU A 343 -12.94 -13.32 5.63
CA LEU A 343 -12.41 -11.97 5.46
C LEU A 343 -13.25 -10.95 6.22
N GLN A 344 -12.63 -9.82 6.58
CA GLN A 344 -13.32 -8.66 7.10
C GLN A 344 -13.17 -7.48 6.14
N GLU A 345 -14.29 -6.84 5.85
CA GLU A 345 -14.36 -5.65 5.01
C GLU A 345 -15.03 -4.52 5.78
N PHE A 346 -14.47 -3.31 5.67
CA PHE A 346 -15.05 -2.11 6.25
C PHE A 346 -15.98 -1.43 5.26
N HIS A 347 -17.11 -0.96 5.79
CA HIS A 347 -18.13 -0.22 5.06
C HIS A 347 -18.48 1.02 5.87
N GLU A 348 -18.29 2.20 5.27
CA GLU A 348 -18.65 3.47 5.90
C GLU A 348 -20.15 3.53 6.14
N VAL A 349 -20.56 4.02 7.31
CA VAL A 349 -21.96 4.21 7.64
C VAL A 349 -22.39 5.58 7.14
N LEU A 350 -23.35 5.61 6.22
CA LEU A 350 -23.81 6.84 5.58
C LEU A 350 -24.93 7.51 6.37
N ARG A 351 -25.89 6.72 6.85
CA ARG A 351 -27.04 7.16 7.67
C ARG A 351 -27.83 5.95 8.17
N GLY A 352 -28.83 6.21 9.01
CA GLY A 352 -29.82 5.21 9.42
C GLY A 352 -31.16 5.87 9.69
N ASP A 353 -32.23 5.16 9.39
CA ASP A 353 -33.61 5.59 9.63
C ASP A 353 -34.44 4.44 10.22
N GLU A 354 -35.74 4.68 10.41
CA GLU A 354 -36.71 3.72 10.96
C GLU A 354 -36.89 2.46 10.09
N GLU A 355 -36.25 2.37 8.92
CA GLU A 355 -36.28 1.20 8.05
C GLU A 355 -34.93 0.48 7.96
N TYR A 356 -33.84 1.19 7.68
CA TYR A 356 -32.55 0.58 7.31
C TYR A 356 -31.34 1.34 7.85
N LEU A 357 -30.26 0.60 8.05
CA LEU A 357 -28.89 1.13 8.08
C LEU A 357 -28.35 1.22 6.65
N TYR A 358 -27.82 2.37 6.28
CA TYR A 358 -27.25 2.63 4.96
C TYR A 358 -25.74 2.67 5.07
N VAL A 359 -25.06 1.83 4.29
CA VAL A 359 -23.60 1.76 4.28
C VAL A 359 -23.04 1.84 2.86
N ASN A 360 -21.83 2.38 2.75
CA ASN A 360 -21.09 2.50 1.50
C ASN A 360 -20.55 1.13 1.05
N GLY A 361 -20.56 0.89 -0.25
CA GLY A 361 -20.14 -0.35 -0.89
C GLY A 361 -21.21 -1.44 -0.99
N VAL A 362 -20.83 -2.54 -1.64
CA VAL A 362 -21.67 -3.72 -1.91
C VAL A 362 -21.03 -5.00 -1.34
N GLY A 363 -21.70 -6.15 -1.49
CA GLY A 363 -21.13 -7.46 -1.16
C GLY A 363 -21.46 -7.95 0.26
N ILE A 364 -22.34 -7.27 0.99
CA ILE A 364 -22.88 -7.73 2.28
C ILE A 364 -24.06 -8.67 2.00
N ARG A 365 -24.17 -9.76 2.76
CA ARG A 365 -25.24 -10.75 2.61
C ARG A 365 -25.97 -10.96 3.93
N SER A 366 -27.25 -11.33 3.83
CA SER A 366 -27.99 -11.83 4.98
C SER A 366 -27.23 -12.97 5.66
N GLY A 367 -27.06 -12.85 6.98
CA GLY A 367 -26.31 -13.79 7.81
C GLY A 367 -24.83 -13.44 8.00
N ASP A 368 -24.27 -12.43 7.33
CA ASP A 368 -22.95 -11.91 7.69
C ASP A 368 -23.03 -11.23 9.07
N SER A 369 -21.98 -11.44 9.89
CA SER A 369 -21.84 -10.75 11.17
C SER A 369 -21.07 -9.44 10.99
N PHE A 370 -21.40 -8.41 11.74
CA PHE A 370 -20.69 -7.13 11.71
C PHE A 370 -20.67 -6.47 13.07
N GLN A 371 -19.74 -5.53 13.25
CA GLN A 371 -19.62 -4.70 14.45
C GLN A 371 -19.30 -3.27 14.02
N PHE A 372 -19.68 -2.28 14.83
CA PHE A 372 -19.37 -0.88 14.55
C PHE A 372 -17.93 -0.55 14.96
N TYR A 373 -17.35 0.37 14.21
CA TYR A 373 -16.00 0.88 14.39
C TYR A 373 -16.02 2.39 14.26
N LEU A 374 -15.33 3.06 15.17
CA LEU A 374 -15.24 4.51 15.20
C LEU A 374 -13.78 4.95 15.07
N ALA A 375 -13.51 5.83 14.11
CA ALA A 375 -12.24 6.55 14.07
C ALA A 375 -12.12 7.42 15.33
N ASN A 376 -11.06 7.23 16.11
CA ASN A 376 -10.88 8.06 17.31
C ASN A 376 -9.41 8.31 17.62
N ALA A 377 -9.19 9.38 18.38
CA ALA A 377 -7.84 9.87 18.63
C ALA A 377 -7.00 8.93 19.51
N ASN A 378 -7.61 8.35 20.53
CA ASN A 378 -6.92 7.49 21.47
C ASN A 378 -6.51 6.16 20.81
N ALA A 379 -7.40 5.55 20.04
CA ALA A 379 -7.16 4.33 19.29
C ALA A 379 -6.01 4.50 18.30
N THR A 380 -5.99 5.63 17.59
CA THR A 380 -4.87 5.97 16.69
C THR A 380 -3.55 6.09 17.45
N ARG A 381 -3.53 6.82 18.59
CA ARG A 381 -2.30 6.96 19.40
C ARG A 381 -1.82 5.61 19.96
N ASP A 382 -2.72 4.82 20.53
CA ASP A 382 -2.43 3.49 21.07
C ASP A 382 -1.89 2.56 19.97
N SER A 383 -2.47 2.66 18.79
CA SER A 383 -2.07 1.92 17.61
C SER A 383 -0.69 2.34 17.07
N CYS A 384 -0.38 3.63 17.03
CA CYS A 384 0.97 4.10 16.70
C CYS A 384 2.01 3.62 17.74
N ASN A 385 1.65 3.61 19.03
CA ASN A 385 2.51 3.04 20.07
C ASN A 385 2.75 1.54 19.85
N ASN A 386 1.70 0.79 19.50
CA ASN A 386 1.81 -0.63 19.18
C ASN A 386 2.67 -0.88 17.93
N ALA A 387 2.51 -0.07 16.88
CA ALA A 387 3.35 -0.10 15.70
C ALA A 387 4.82 0.17 16.07
N SER A 388 5.09 1.20 16.87
CA SER A 388 6.45 1.52 17.36
C SER A 388 7.07 0.35 18.13
N ASN A 389 6.30 -0.31 19.00
CA ASN A 389 6.74 -1.51 19.72
C ASN A 389 7.04 -2.69 18.77
N ASN A 390 6.22 -2.91 17.75
CA ASN A 390 6.45 -3.94 16.74
C ASN A 390 7.71 -3.66 15.92
N ILE A 391 7.93 -2.41 15.53
CA ILE A 391 9.13 -1.96 14.82
C ILE A 391 10.37 -2.10 15.72
N THR A 392 10.26 -1.76 17.01
CA THR A 392 11.32 -1.98 18.01
C THR A 392 11.68 -3.47 18.13
N ARG A 393 10.67 -4.34 18.13
CA ARG A 393 10.87 -5.79 18.19
C ARG A 393 11.56 -6.29 16.93
N LEU A 394 11.13 -5.85 15.75
CA LEU A 394 11.79 -6.15 14.48
C LEU A 394 13.27 -5.76 14.54
N LYS A 395 13.58 -4.53 14.96
CA LYS A 395 14.97 -4.06 15.12
C LYS A 395 15.79 -5.00 16.00
N ARG A 396 15.25 -5.39 17.15
CA ARG A 396 15.91 -6.31 18.09
C ARG A 396 16.14 -7.70 17.48
N ASP A 397 15.15 -8.23 16.77
CA ASP A 397 15.25 -9.54 16.13
C ASP A 397 16.34 -9.56 15.05
N LEU A 398 16.47 -8.46 14.29
CA LEU A 398 17.56 -8.26 13.34
C LEU A 398 18.92 -8.18 14.05
N ASP A 399 19.02 -7.43 15.14
CA ASP A 399 20.26 -7.30 15.93
C ASP A 399 20.69 -8.63 16.59
N HIS A 400 19.74 -9.44 17.08
CA HIS A 400 20.04 -10.76 17.63
C HIS A 400 20.56 -11.73 16.58
N GLN A 401 20.01 -11.72 15.37
CA GLN A 401 20.53 -12.52 14.25
C GLN A 401 21.98 -12.14 13.92
N ASN A 402 22.32 -10.86 14.07
CA ASN A 402 23.67 -10.34 13.83
C ASN A 402 24.69 -10.73 14.92
N ALA A 403 24.25 -10.96 16.17
CA ALA A 403 25.15 -11.28 17.29
C ALA A 403 25.80 -12.67 17.18
N GLY A 404 25.27 -13.56 16.32
CA GLY A 404 25.79 -14.92 16.12
C GLY A 404 26.89 -15.06 15.04
N CYS A 405 27.06 -14.07 14.15
CA CYS A 405 28.04 -14.12 13.06
C CYS A 405 28.50 -12.69 12.70
N SER A 406 29.77 -12.36 12.97
CA SER A 406 30.30 -10.99 12.86
C SER A 406 30.53 -10.49 11.43
N THR A 407 30.18 -11.27 10.40
CA THR A 407 30.49 -10.96 9.00
C THR A 407 29.27 -10.64 8.13
N TYR A 408 28.03 -10.86 8.61
CA TYR A 408 26.80 -10.67 7.78
C TYR A 408 25.71 -9.93 8.55
N LYS A 409 25.80 -8.61 8.59
CA LYS A 409 24.82 -7.80 9.34
C LYS A 409 23.57 -7.54 8.51
N LYS A 410 22.46 -8.19 8.87
CA LYS A 410 21.14 -7.84 8.35
C LYS A 410 20.75 -6.44 8.83
N SER A 411 20.32 -5.59 7.91
CA SER A 411 20.03 -4.17 8.19
C SER A 411 18.75 -3.70 7.52
N VAL A 412 18.05 -2.77 8.16
CA VAL A 412 16.95 -2.01 7.55
C VAL A 412 17.54 -0.87 6.74
N PHE A 413 17.08 -0.69 5.51
CA PHE A 413 17.59 0.34 4.61
C PHE A 413 16.54 1.31 4.10
N GLY A 414 15.24 1.01 4.27
CA GLY A 414 14.18 1.89 3.81
C GLY A 414 12.80 1.55 4.33
N CYS A 415 11.89 2.52 4.24
CA CYS A 415 10.46 2.32 4.49
C CYS A 415 9.59 3.11 3.50
N LEU A 416 8.51 2.47 3.02
CA LEU A 416 7.39 3.14 2.35
C LEU A 416 6.17 3.11 3.27
N MET A 417 5.48 4.23 3.36
CA MET A 417 4.30 4.36 4.22
C MET A 417 3.08 4.85 3.45
N PHE A 418 1.92 4.30 3.80
CA PHE A 418 0.63 4.72 3.28
C PHE A 418 -0.24 5.06 4.48
N SER A 419 -0.58 6.33 4.67
CA SER A 419 -1.40 6.77 5.80
C SER A 419 -2.72 7.35 5.34
N CYS A 420 -3.78 7.13 6.11
CA CYS A 420 -5.07 7.74 5.82
C CYS A 420 -4.99 9.26 5.95
N CYS A 421 -5.43 9.99 4.91
CA CYS A 421 -5.55 11.45 4.94
C CYS A 421 -6.46 11.94 6.09
N GLY A 422 -7.50 11.19 6.41
CA GLY A 422 -8.44 11.55 7.47
C GLY A 422 -7.78 11.60 8.84
N ARG A 423 -6.65 10.91 9.08
CA ARG A 423 -5.98 10.92 10.39
C ARG A 423 -5.47 12.30 10.74
N GLY A 424 -4.80 13.03 9.84
CA GLY A 424 -4.15 14.31 10.14
C GLY A 424 -5.07 15.39 10.71
N GLU A 425 -6.31 15.49 10.22
CA GLU A 425 -7.30 16.49 10.64
C GLU A 425 -7.79 16.26 12.08
N PHE A 426 -7.90 15.00 12.53
CA PHE A 426 -8.37 14.67 13.88
C PHE A 426 -7.38 15.05 15.00
N PHE A 427 -6.09 15.14 14.70
CA PHE A 427 -5.06 15.25 15.74
C PHE A 427 -4.47 16.63 15.92
N LEU A 428 -4.54 17.51 14.91
CA LEU A 428 -3.80 18.79 14.88
C LEU A 428 -2.31 18.61 15.27
N GLN A 429 -1.77 17.40 15.07
CA GLN A 429 -0.41 17.01 15.44
C GLN A 429 0.30 16.47 14.19
N PRO A 430 1.24 17.24 13.61
CA PRO A 430 2.12 16.74 12.55
C PRO A 430 2.91 15.52 13.04
N ILE A 431 3.30 14.60 12.13
CA ILE A 431 4.33 13.56 12.36
C ILE A 431 3.88 12.36 13.20
N LEU A 432 2.66 12.31 13.74
CA LEU A 432 2.20 11.20 14.59
C LEU A 432 2.40 9.83 13.91
N ASP A 433 2.04 9.73 12.64
CA ASP A 433 2.15 8.49 11.86
C ASP A 433 3.58 8.20 11.41
N CYS A 434 4.48 9.18 11.35
CA CYS A 434 5.86 8.95 10.95
C CYS A 434 6.74 8.49 12.13
N SER A 435 6.39 8.91 13.35
CA SER A 435 7.19 8.66 14.56
C SER A 435 7.53 7.18 14.83
N PRO A 436 6.63 6.19 14.60
CA PRO A 436 6.95 4.79 14.85
C PRO A 436 8.16 4.28 14.06
N PHE A 437 8.37 4.79 12.84
CA PHE A 437 9.54 4.42 12.04
C PHE A 437 10.75 5.32 12.35
N VAL A 438 10.56 6.64 12.34
CA VAL A 438 11.65 7.63 12.48
C VAL A 438 12.39 7.48 13.80
N ASP A 439 11.68 7.24 14.90
CA ASP A 439 12.29 7.07 16.23
C ASP A 439 13.08 5.76 16.35
N ASN A 440 12.61 4.71 15.67
CA ASN A 440 13.24 3.39 15.71
C ASN A 440 14.44 3.28 14.77
N PHE A 441 14.39 3.95 13.62
CA PHE A 441 15.40 3.91 12.57
C PHE A 441 15.83 5.33 12.14
N PRO A 442 16.43 6.11 13.07
CA PRO A 442 16.84 7.47 12.77
C PRO A 442 17.88 7.50 11.65
N GLY A 443 17.69 8.41 10.68
CA GLY A 443 18.56 8.57 9.51
C GLY A 443 18.40 7.49 8.44
N ILE A 444 17.51 6.50 8.63
CA ILE A 444 17.14 5.59 7.55
C ILE A 444 16.11 6.24 6.65
N THR A 445 16.32 6.03 5.37
CA THR A 445 15.47 6.48 4.28
C THR A 445 14.00 6.10 4.47
N PHE A 446 13.10 7.06 4.30
CA PHE A 446 11.67 6.86 4.44
C PHE A 446 10.88 7.85 3.57
N SER A 447 9.75 7.38 3.03
CA SER A 447 8.74 8.23 2.39
C SER A 447 7.37 7.62 2.47
N GLY A 448 6.37 8.42 2.14
CA GLY A 448 5.04 7.90 1.91
C GLY A 448 4.06 8.95 1.46
N THR A 449 2.81 8.51 1.44
CA THR A 449 1.68 9.27 0.92
C THR A 449 0.52 9.26 1.90
N PHE A 450 -0.28 10.32 1.83
CA PHE A 450 -1.62 10.32 2.38
C PHE A 450 -2.60 9.80 1.33
N SER A 451 -3.42 8.84 1.71
CA SER A 451 -4.35 8.13 0.85
C SER A 451 -5.73 7.97 1.48
N ALA A 452 -6.71 7.54 0.67
CA ALA A 452 -8.08 7.30 1.13
C ALA A 452 -8.39 5.80 1.35
N ALA A 453 -7.47 4.92 0.98
CA ALA A 453 -7.65 3.48 1.06
C ALA A 453 -6.30 2.80 1.23
N GLU A 454 -5.97 2.42 2.47
CA GLU A 454 -4.71 1.76 2.76
C GLU A 454 -4.82 0.25 2.50
N ILE A 455 -3.96 -0.25 1.61
CA ILE A 455 -3.90 -1.67 1.30
C ILE A 455 -2.79 -2.29 2.15
N ALA A 456 -3.14 -3.29 2.93
CA ALA A 456 -2.16 -4.17 3.57
C ALA A 456 -2.79 -5.52 3.87
N ARG A 457 -2.12 -6.60 3.49
CA ARG A 457 -2.50 -7.94 3.93
C ARG A 457 -2.13 -8.11 5.40
N GLY A 458 -3.14 -8.13 6.27
CA GLY A 458 -2.95 -8.22 7.72
C GLY A 458 -3.93 -9.17 8.41
N ASP A 459 -3.57 -9.55 9.63
CA ASP A 459 -4.45 -10.25 10.58
C ASP A 459 -5.21 -9.23 11.45
N LEU A 460 -6.46 -9.53 11.76
CA LEU A 460 -7.35 -8.70 12.58
C LEU A 460 -6.99 -8.64 14.05
N SER A 461 -6.06 -9.49 14.52
CA SER A 461 -5.49 -9.36 15.87
C SER A 461 -4.96 -7.95 16.18
N GLN A 462 -4.73 -7.14 15.14
CA GLN A 462 -4.30 -5.75 15.25
C GLN A 462 -5.43 -4.75 15.61
N TYR A 463 -6.71 -5.11 15.51
CA TYR A 463 -7.87 -4.25 15.82
C TYR A 463 -8.46 -4.47 17.23
N GLY A 464 -7.86 -5.32 18.07
CA GLY A 464 -8.29 -5.60 19.44
C GLY A 464 -8.28 -7.09 19.80
N PRO A 465 -8.69 -7.47 21.02
CA PRO A 465 -8.73 -8.87 21.44
C PRO A 465 -9.75 -9.65 20.62
N VAL A 466 -9.26 -10.68 19.92
CA VAL A 466 -10.03 -11.52 19.00
C VAL A 466 -10.40 -12.82 19.71
N SER A 467 -11.66 -13.28 19.63
CA SER A 467 -12.04 -14.62 20.10
C SER A 467 -11.36 -15.70 19.24
N GLU A 468 -11.11 -16.90 19.78
CA GLU A 468 -10.38 -17.98 19.06
C GLU A 468 -10.98 -18.31 17.67
N GLU A 469 -12.29 -18.15 17.49
CA GLU A 469 -12.98 -18.35 16.19
C GLU A 469 -12.67 -17.27 15.14
N ARG A 470 -12.26 -16.06 15.55
CA ARG A 470 -11.96 -14.92 14.67
C ARG A 470 -10.47 -14.83 14.28
N SER A 471 -9.61 -15.72 14.81
CA SER A 471 -8.15 -15.79 14.53
C SER A 471 -7.77 -16.12 13.07
N SER A 472 -8.76 -16.47 12.22
CA SER A 472 -8.56 -16.77 10.79
C SER A 472 -9.14 -15.70 9.86
N LEU A 473 -9.75 -14.64 10.39
CA LEU A 473 -10.33 -13.58 9.58
C LEU A 473 -9.22 -12.63 9.11
N ARG A 474 -9.13 -12.42 7.80
CA ARG A 474 -8.13 -11.54 7.18
C ARG A 474 -8.74 -10.23 6.72
N CYS A 475 -7.98 -9.16 6.84
CA CYS A 475 -8.34 -7.86 6.27
C CYS A 475 -7.23 -7.42 5.32
N CYS A 476 -7.59 -6.88 4.17
CA CYS A 476 -6.63 -6.44 3.14
C CYS A 476 -6.81 -4.98 2.73
N LEU A 477 -7.96 -4.39 3.07
CA LEU A 477 -8.29 -3.00 2.82
C LEU A 477 -8.68 -2.38 4.14
N HIS A 478 -7.83 -1.48 4.61
CA HIS A 478 -8.00 -0.79 5.88
C HIS A 478 -8.52 0.63 5.62
N VAL A 479 -9.10 1.21 6.66
CA VAL A 479 -9.57 2.59 6.66
C VAL A 479 -9.08 3.24 7.95
N TYR A 480 -8.80 4.54 7.89
CA TYR A 480 -8.25 5.29 9.03
C TYR A 480 -6.98 4.64 9.61
N SER A 481 -6.13 4.07 8.76
CA SER A 481 -4.94 3.33 9.19
C SER A 481 -3.65 3.91 8.63
N THR A 482 -2.52 3.41 9.14
CA THR A 482 -1.19 3.65 8.57
C THR A 482 -0.51 2.31 8.34
N VAL A 483 0.01 2.11 7.12
CA VAL A 483 0.74 0.91 6.72
C VAL A 483 2.21 1.27 6.56
N TYR A 484 3.10 0.52 7.19
CA TYR A 484 4.56 0.64 7.07
C TYR A 484 5.08 -0.59 6.33
N LEU A 485 5.61 -0.38 5.13
CA LEU A 485 6.40 -1.36 4.40
C LEU A 485 7.87 -1.12 4.67
N ILE A 486 8.46 -1.90 5.58
CA ILE A 486 9.87 -1.81 5.97
C ILE A 486 10.68 -2.79 5.13
N MET A 487 11.81 -2.33 4.59
CA MET A 487 12.69 -3.13 3.76
C MET A 487 14.02 -3.39 4.48
N SER A 488 14.41 -4.66 4.54
CA SER A 488 15.69 -5.09 5.11
C SER A 488 16.50 -5.90 4.11
N PHE A 489 17.82 -5.84 4.23
CA PHE A 489 18.76 -6.56 3.39
C PHE A 489 19.66 -7.47 4.23
N THR A 490 19.85 -8.69 3.74
CA THR A 490 20.82 -9.66 4.26
C THR A 490 21.92 -9.86 3.21
N PRO A 491 23.19 -9.53 3.48
CA PRO A 491 24.29 -9.80 2.56
C PRO A 491 24.43 -11.30 2.24
N ALA A 492 24.96 -11.63 1.06
CA ALA A 492 25.23 -13.03 0.74
C ALA A 492 26.42 -13.57 1.54
N SER A 493 26.40 -14.87 1.83
CA SER A 493 27.57 -15.56 2.36
C SER A 493 28.64 -15.65 1.25
N PRO A 494 29.90 -15.25 1.48
CA PRO A 494 30.99 -15.52 0.58
C PRO A 494 31.07 -17.04 0.40
N SER A 495 31.06 -17.48 -0.85
CA SER A 495 31.27 -18.87 -1.22
C SER A 495 32.61 -19.33 -0.64
N THR A 496 32.57 -20.33 0.25
CA THR A 496 33.77 -21.06 0.71
C THR A 496 34.43 -21.83 -0.41
#